data_AF-A0A3A6PCJ5-F1
#
_entry.id   AF-A0A3A6PCJ5-F1
#
_cell.length_a   1.000
_cell.length_b   1.000
_cell.length_c   1.000
_cell.angle_alpha   90.00
_cell.angle_beta   90.00
_cell.angle_gamma   90.00
#
_symmetry.space_group_name_H-M   'P 1'
#
loop_
_entity.id
_entity.type
_entity.pdbx_description
1 polymer ?
#
loop_
_entity_poly.entity_id
_entity_poly.type
_entity_poly.pdbx_seq_one_letter_code
_entity_poly.pdbx_strand_id
1 'polypeptide(L)'
;MKKQLRAFGFNHPLKVELERLITIQADLERTLRCLQMLVPPSRLMRESGTIGMALHTQALVSYVRCFTSGRRKGLSTDIFLGKPTYFATHEKIKTIRDKHVAHAVGEEEHCNVLVAAKDETSPAEGLGVRYWFFAGGDDKYMKNFLNLAEFANKYVGAEIQNVGNALAKEIMKPQTTWKRAQNAFYRYVSREEVYGPTRNEG
;
A
#
# COMPACT_ATOMS: atom_id res chain seq x y z
N MET A 1 14.70 17.40 -37.96
CA MET A 1 15.21 16.38 -37.00
C MET A 1 14.46 16.51 -35.68
N LYS A 2 13.84 15.43 -35.17
CA LYS A 2 13.31 15.43 -33.79
C LYS A 2 14.51 15.40 -32.84
N LYS A 3 14.56 16.32 -31.87
CA LYS A 3 15.55 16.29 -30.79
C LYS A 3 15.40 14.96 -30.04
N GLN A 4 16.44 14.14 -30.02
CA GLN A 4 16.48 12.89 -29.27
C GLN A 4 17.51 13.03 -28.15
N LEU A 5 17.11 12.67 -26.94
CA LEU A 5 17.91 12.79 -25.72
C LEU A 5 18.21 11.41 -25.14
N ARG A 6 19.38 11.28 -24.51
CA ARG A 6 19.81 10.07 -23.79
C ARG A 6 19.33 10.11 -22.34
N ALA A 7 19.01 8.95 -21.77
CA ALA A 7 18.67 8.81 -20.35
C ALA A 7 19.88 8.35 -19.55
N PHE A 8 20.08 8.93 -18.36
CA PHE A 8 21.11 8.51 -17.42
C PHE A 8 20.69 8.84 -15.99
N GLY A 9 21.24 8.10 -15.03
CA GLY A 9 21.07 8.39 -13.61
C GLY A 9 21.91 9.58 -13.17
N PHE A 10 21.47 10.30 -12.16
CA PHE A 10 22.22 11.39 -11.53
C PHE A 10 22.03 11.37 -10.02
N ASN A 11 22.90 12.07 -9.29
CA ASN A 11 22.87 12.17 -7.84
C ASN A 11 22.37 13.54 -7.41
N HIS A 12 21.31 13.57 -6.60
CA HIS A 12 20.74 14.81 -6.08
C HIS A 12 19.93 14.54 -4.81
N PRO A 13 20.05 15.34 -3.73
CA PRO A 13 19.29 15.12 -2.50
C PRO A 13 17.77 15.09 -2.72
N LEU A 14 17.23 16.05 -3.48
CA LEU A 14 15.80 16.07 -3.84
C LEU A 14 15.38 14.88 -4.71
N LYS A 15 16.28 14.28 -5.51
CA LYS A 15 15.97 13.06 -6.26
C LYS A 15 15.77 11.89 -5.30
N VAL A 16 16.66 11.72 -4.31
CA VAL A 16 16.55 10.65 -3.32
C VAL A 16 15.22 10.73 -2.58
N GLU A 17 14.83 11.94 -2.17
CA GLU A 17 13.55 12.17 -1.50
C GLU A 17 12.35 11.91 -2.44
N LEU A 18 12.43 12.34 -3.69
CA LEU A 18 11.38 12.10 -4.69
C LEU A 18 11.20 10.60 -4.98
N GLU A 19 12.30 9.85 -5.15
CA GLU A 19 12.28 8.39 -5.37
C GLU A 19 11.65 7.64 -4.18
N ARG A 20 11.94 8.11 -2.95
CA ARG A 20 11.32 7.61 -1.73
C ARG A 20 9.80 7.82 -1.77
N LEU A 21 9.34 9.04 -2.04
CA LEU A 21 7.93 9.38 -2.11
C LEU A 21 7.18 8.62 -3.22
N ILE A 22 7.77 8.51 -4.42
CA ILE A 22 7.20 7.75 -5.54
C ILE A 22 7.04 6.27 -5.17
N THR A 23 8.01 5.68 -4.46
CA THR A 23 7.87 4.28 -4.01
C THR A 23 6.73 4.15 -2.99
N ILE A 24 6.61 5.07 -2.04
CA ILE A 24 5.51 5.09 -1.07
C ILE A 24 4.17 5.21 -1.80
N GLN A 25 4.08 6.07 -2.81
CA GLN A 25 2.88 6.19 -3.64
C GLN A 25 2.53 4.87 -4.33
N ALA A 26 3.50 4.15 -4.88
CA ALA A 26 3.26 2.85 -5.51
C ALA A 26 2.72 1.80 -4.52
N ASP A 27 3.19 1.81 -3.27
CA ASP A 27 2.68 0.93 -2.20
C ASP A 27 1.25 1.35 -1.78
N LEU A 28 0.93 2.64 -1.73
CA LEU A 28 -0.43 3.15 -1.50
C LEU A 28 -1.39 2.82 -2.64
N GLU A 29 -0.98 2.98 -3.89
CA GLU A 29 -1.79 2.59 -5.06
C GLU A 29 -2.08 1.09 -5.07
N ARG A 30 -1.11 0.26 -4.67
CA ARG A 30 -1.36 -1.19 -4.51
C ARG A 30 -2.40 -1.45 -3.43
N THR A 31 -2.29 -0.76 -2.29
CA THR A 31 -3.29 -0.81 -1.21
C THR A 31 -4.68 -0.45 -1.74
N LEU A 32 -4.81 0.67 -2.45
CA LEU A 32 -6.08 1.15 -3.01
C LEU A 32 -6.69 0.15 -3.99
N ARG A 33 -5.89 -0.40 -4.93
CA ARG A 33 -6.37 -1.43 -5.87
C ARG A 33 -6.94 -2.65 -5.14
N CYS A 34 -6.24 -3.13 -4.11
CA CYS A 34 -6.72 -4.25 -3.29
C CYS A 34 -8.03 -3.90 -2.57
N LEU A 35 -8.11 -2.73 -1.91
CA LEU A 35 -9.30 -2.33 -1.15
C LEU A 35 -10.51 -2.07 -2.07
N GLN A 36 -10.31 -1.47 -3.24
CA GLN A 36 -11.37 -1.25 -4.22
C GLN A 36 -11.99 -2.57 -4.71
N MET A 37 -11.20 -3.65 -4.76
CA MET A 37 -11.70 -4.99 -5.06
C MET A 37 -12.43 -5.66 -3.90
N LEU A 38 -12.36 -5.12 -2.68
CA LEU A 38 -12.95 -5.72 -1.48
C LEU A 38 -14.15 -4.93 -0.94
N VAL A 39 -14.20 -3.61 -1.16
CA VAL A 39 -15.32 -2.77 -0.72
C VAL A 39 -16.59 -3.13 -1.50
N PRO A 40 -17.77 -3.20 -0.85
CA PRO A 40 -19.05 -3.48 -1.51
C PRO A 40 -19.27 -2.62 -2.76
N PRO A 41 -19.86 -3.18 -3.84
CA PRO A 41 -20.61 -4.43 -3.89
C PRO A 41 -19.77 -5.70 -4.16
N SER A 42 -18.46 -5.69 -3.91
CA SER A 42 -17.60 -6.85 -4.19
C SER A 42 -18.10 -8.16 -3.58
N ARG A 43 -18.33 -9.15 -4.46
CA ARG A 43 -18.62 -10.55 -4.08
C ARG A 43 -17.38 -11.27 -3.53
N LEU A 44 -16.18 -10.77 -3.80
CA LEU A 44 -14.92 -11.46 -3.48
C LEU A 44 -14.69 -11.61 -1.98
N MET A 45 -15.15 -10.65 -1.16
CA MET A 45 -15.08 -10.75 0.30
C MET A 45 -15.99 -11.84 0.88
N ARG A 46 -17.14 -12.11 0.25
CA ARG A 46 -18.16 -13.02 0.79
C ARG A 46 -18.12 -14.41 0.17
N GLU A 47 -17.78 -14.50 -1.12
CA GLU A 47 -17.88 -15.73 -1.92
C GLU A 47 -16.51 -16.35 -2.25
N SER A 48 -15.41 -15.59 -2.08
CA SER A 48 -14.07 -16.03 -2.48
C SER A 48 -13.07 -15.90 -1.33
N GLY A 49 -13.31 -16.64 -0.24
CA GLY A 49 -12.59 -16.52 1.03
C GLY A 49 -11.07 -16.38 0.91
N THR A 50 -10.42 -17.22 0.09
CA THR A 50 -8.95 -17.15 -0.11
C THR A 50 -8.50 -15.90 -0.89
N ILE A 51 -9.26 -15.49 -1.92
CA ILE A 51 -8.93 -14.30 -2.72
C ILE A 51 -9.15 -13.03 -1.90
N GLY A 52 -10.27 -12.96 -1.16
CA GLY A 52 -10.56 -11.86 -0.24
C GLY A 52 -9.44 -11.68 0.79
N MET A 53 -9.03 -12.77 1.42
CA MET A 53 -7.93 -12.82 2.37
C MET A 53 -6.58 -12.41 1.75
N ALA A 54 -6.26 -12.90 0.55
CA ALA A 54 -5.03 -12.54 -0.15
C ALA A 54 -4.96 -11.04 -0.47
N LEU A 55 -6.06 -10.47 -0.97
CA LEU A 55 -6.17 -9.04 -1.27
C LEU A 55 -6.11 -8.19 0.00
N HIS A 56 -6.77 -8.62 1.08
CA HIS A 56 -6.77 -7.89 2.35
C HIS A 56 -5.38 -7.89 2.97
N THR A 57 -4.72 -9.05 3.00
CA THR A 57 -3.33 -9.19 3.46
C THR A 57 -2.39 -8.32 2.64
N GLN A 58 -2.52 -8.31 1.31
CA GLN A 58 -1.71 -7.47 0.44
C GLN A 58 -1.94 -5.98 0.71
N ALA A 59 -3.19 -5.57 0.98
CA ALA A 59 -3.51 -4.18 1.35
C ALA A 59 -2.86 -3.80 2.69
N LEU A 60 -2.99 -4.63 3.72
CA LEU A 60 -2.37 -4.43 5.03
C LEU A 60 -0.86 -4.24 4.90
N VAL A 61 -0.19 -5.18 4.24
CA VAL A 61 1.28 -5.17 4.08
C VAL A 61 1.74 -3.96 3.29
N SER A 62 1.08 -3.65 2.17
CA SER A 62 1.46 -2.50 1.33
C SER A 62 1.27 -1.18 2.07
N TYR A 63 0.16 -1.02 2.79
CA TYR A 63 -0.12 0.18 3.57
C TYR A 63 0.88 0.37 4.71
N VAL A 64 1.10 -0.65 5.54
CA VAL A 64 1.97 -0.51 6.72
C VAL A 64 3.42 -0.26 6.32
N ARG A 65 3.88 -0.84 5.20
CA ARG A 65 5.21 -0.55 4.63
C ARG A 65 5.46 0.92 4.35
N CYS A 66 4.42 1.71 4.07
CA CYS A 66 4.54 3.14 3.87
C CYS A 66 5.02 3.88 5.13
N PHE A 67 4.84 3.30 6.33
CA PHE A 67 5.17 3.90 7.62
C PHE A 67 6.33 3.20 8.34
N THR A 68 6.75 2.02 7.88
CA THR A 68 7.91 1.33 8.46
C THR A 68 9.22 2.01 8.11
N SER A 69 10.15 2.05 9.06
CA SER A 69 11.55 2.38 8.82
C SER A 69 12.36 1.13 8.47
N GLY A 70 13.36 1.28 7.63
CA GLY A 70 14.27 0.22 7.21
C GLY A 70 15.34 0.80 6.29
N ARG A 71 15.61 0.16 5.14
CA ARG A 71 16.51 0.74 4.11
C ARG A 71 16.05 2.11 3.59
N ARG A 72 14.78 2.46 3.77
CA ARG A 72 14.17 3.75 3.38
C ARG A 72 13.40 4.33 4.56
N LYS A 73 13.35 5.66 4.64
CA LYS A 73 12.52 6.37 5.61
C LYS A 73 11.04 6.28 5.20
N GLY A 74 10.19 5.77 6.08
CA GLY A 74 8.73 5.77 5.91
C GLY A 74 8.11 7.16 6.06
N LEU A 75 6.80 7.24 5.92
CA LEU A 75 5.99 8.39 6.29
C LEU A 75 5.98 8.55 7.82
N SER A 76 5.97 9.80 8.28
CA SER A 76 5.64 10.09 9.68
C SER A 76 4.15 9.91 9.91
N THR A 77 3.75 9.50 11.10
CA THR A 77 2.35 9.53 11.55
C THR A 77 1.82 10.95 11.73
N ASP A 78 2.68 11.97 11.69
CA ASP A 78 2.30 13.39 11.77
C ASP A 78 1.36 13.82 10.64
N ILE A 79 1.30 13.06 9.53
CA ILE A 79 0.30 13.30 8.48
C ILE A 79 -1.14 13.24 9.02
N PHE A 80 -1.35 12.62 10.20
CA PHE A 80 -2.64 12.50 10.87
C PHE A 80 -2.89 13.59 11.93
N LEU A 81 -2.02 14.59 12.08
CA LEU A 81 -2.24 15.69 13.01
C LEU A 81 -3.60 16.36 12.75
N GLY A 82 -4.39 16.52 13.82
CA GLY A 82 -5.77 17.02 13.74
C GLY A 82 -6.79 16.05 13.12
N LYS A 83 -6.43 14.76 12.92
CA LYS A 83 -7.29 13.72 12.34
C LYS A 83 -7.30 12.44 13.20
N PRO A 84 -7.86 12.51 14.43
CA PRO A 84 -7.79 11.39 15.39
C PRO A 84 -8.40 10.09 14.86
N THR A 85 -9.46 10.16 14.04
CA THR A 85 -10.08 8.98 13.43
C THR A 85 -9.14 8.25 12.46
N TYR A 86 -8.33 8.99 11.69
CA TYR A 86 -7.35 8.39 10.78
C TYR A 86 -6.18 7.78 11.56
N PHE A 87 -5.72 8.45 12.61
CA PHE A 87 -4.70 7.89 13.48
C PHE A 87 -5.17 6.59 14.16
N ALA A 88 -6.38 6.57 14.72
CA ALA A 88 -6.95 5.37 15.33
C ALA A 88 -7.12 4.22 14.32
N THR A 89 -7.53 4.55 13.09
CA THR A 89 -7.65 3.55 12.00
C THR A 89 -6.27 3.02 11.59
N HIS A 90 -5.25 3.88 11.50
CA HIS A 90 -3.86 3.50 11.24
C HIS A 90 -3.34 2.50 12.29
N GLU A 91 -3.50 2.82 13.58
CA GLU A 91 -3.08 1.95 14.68
C GLU A 91 -3.81 0.60 14.65
N LYS A 92 -5.10 0.59 14.34
CA LYS A 92 -5.87 -0.65 14.17
C LYS A 92 -5.32 -1.50 13.03
N ILE A 93 -5.09 -0.93 11.85
CA ILE A 93 -4.53 -1.64 10.68
C ILE A 93 -3.14 -2.20 10.97
N LYS A 94 -2.29 -1.38 11.59
CA LYS A 94 -0.93 -1.78 11.98
C LYS A 94 -0.99 -2.95 12.96
N THR A 95 -1.85 -2.86 13.97
CA THR A 95 -2.06 -3.94 14.96
C THR A 95 -2.52 -5.23 14.29
N ILE A 96 -3.49 -5.16 13.37
CA ILE A 96 -3.95 -6.32 12.62
C ILE A 96 -2.79 -6.90 11.81
N ARG A 97 -2.03 -6.10 11.05
CA ARG A 97 -0.87 -6.61 10.30
C ARG A 97 0.15 -7.29 11.22
N ASP A 98 0.52 -6.64 12.32
CA ASP A 98 1.53 -7.12 13.24
C ASP A 98 1.09 -8.43 13.91
N LYS A 99 -0.17 -8.53 14.38
CA LYS A 99 -0.71 -9.72 15.04
C LYS A 99 -1.14 -10.85 14.11
N HIS A 100 -1.64 -10.53 12.93
CA HIS A 100 -2.29 -11.51 12.04
C HIS A 100 -1.36 -12.02 10.92
N VAL A 101 -0.40 -11.20 10.48
CA VAL A 101 0.49 -11.55 9.36
C VAL A 101 1.90 -11.87 9.83
N ALA A 102 2.36 -11.29 10.94
CA ALA A 102 3.74 -11.44 11.41
C ALA A 102 3.90 -12.35 12.64
N HIS A 103 2.84 -12.62 13.41
CA HIS A 103 2.86 -13.44 14.62
C HIS A 103 1.71 -14.45 14.63
N ALA A 104 1.90 -15.67 15.12
CA ALA A 104 0.96 -16.79 14.96
C ALA A 104 -0.08 -16.93 16.11
N VAL A 105 -0.39 -15.86 16.85
CA VAL A 105 -1.15 -15.98 18.10
C VAL A 105 -2.07 -14.76 18.29
N GLY A 106 -3.35 -14.89 17.94
CA GLY A 106 -4.36 -13.84 18.08
C GLY A 106 -5.80 -14.35 17.99
N GLU A 107 -6.79 -13.51 18.28
CA GLU A 107 -8.23 -13.79 18.10
C GLU A 107 -8.64 -13.93 16.63
N GLU A 108 -7.71 -13.60 15.72
CA GLU A 108 -7.88 -13.55 14.28
C GLU A 108 -7.64 -14.90 13.57
N GLU A 109 -7.18 -15.91 14.32
CA GLU A 109 -7.09 -17.31 13.90
C GLU A 109 -7.61 -18.19 15.03
N HIS A 110 -8.66 -18.99 14.78
CA HIS A 110 -9.27 -19.80 15.83
C HIS A 110 -9.66 -21.18 15.31
N CYS A 111 -9.10 -22.21 15.95
CA CYS A 111 -9.52 -23.59 15.80
C CYS A 111 -10.38 -23.99 17.00
N ASN A 112 -11.61 -24.40 16.75
CA ASN A 112 -12.52 -24.90 17.77
C ASN A 112 -12.92 -26.34 17.45
N VAL A 113 -12.71 -27.24 18.41
CA VAL A 113 -13.16 -28.62 18.33
C VAL A 113 -14.53 -28.70 19.02
N LEU A 114 -15.54 -29.03 18.24
CA LEU A 114 -16.93 -29.07 18.66
C LEU A 114 -17.39 -30.51 18.87
N VAL A 115 -18.26 -30.71 19.85
CA VAL A 115 -18.91 -31.99 20.11
C VAL A 115 -20.32 -31.96 19.49
N ALA A 116 -20.68 -33.04 18.80
CA ALA A 116 -22.07 -33.33 18.45
C ALA A 116 -22.63 -34.30 19.49
N ALA A 117 -23.65 -33.86 20.22
CA ALA A 117 -24.40 -34.64 21.20
C ALA A 117 -25.85 -34.14 21.22
N LYS A 118 -26.77 -34.93 21.78
CA LYS A 118 -28.17 -34.53 21.93
C LYS A 118 -28.34 -33.26 22.79
N ASP A 119 -27.51 -33.12 23.83
CA ASP A 119 -27.42 -31.97 24.73
C ASP A 119 -26.05 -31.97 25.44
N GLU A 120 -25.79 -30.95 26.26
CA GLU A 120 -24.50 -30.76 26.95
C GLU A 120 -24.16 -31.85 27.98
N THR A 121 -25.14 -32.67 28.38
CA THR A 121 -24.96 -33.75 29.38
C THR A 121 -24.90 -35.15 28.77
N SER A 122 -25.25 -35.28 27.50
CA SER A 122 -25.27 -36.53 26.77
C SER A 122 -23.87 -36.95 26.31
N PRO A 123 -23.59 -38.25 26.13
CA PRO A 123 -22.35 -38.71 25.51
C PRO A 123 -22.14 -38.09 24.12
N ALA A 124 -20.88 -37.79 23.78
CA ALA A 124 -20.52 -37.32 22.45
C ALA A 124 -20.77 -38.41 21.39
N GLU A 125 -21.50 -38.06 20.33
CA GLU A 125 -21.77 -38.92 19.18
C GLU A 125 -20.90 -38.57 17.96
N GLY A 126 -20.26 -37.40 17.99
CA GLY A 126 -19.34 -36.98 16.94
C GLY A 126 -18.45 -35.81 17.35
N LEU A 127 -17.39 -35.62 16.59
CA LEU A 127 -16.48 -34.47 16.70
C LEU A 127 -16.48 -33.71 15.38
N GLY A 128 -16.60 -32.39 15.47
CA GLY A 128 -16.42 -31.47 14.35
C GLY A 128 -15.24 -30.55 14.62
N VAL A 129 -14.51 -30.17 13.58
CA VAL A 129 -13.47 -29.14 13.68
C VAL A 129 -13.94 -27.93 12.91
N ARG A 130 -13.98 -26.77 13.56
CA ARG A 130 -14.17 -25.48 12.90
C ARG A 130 -12.90 -24.67 12.97
N TYR A 131 -12.42 -24.26 11.81
CA TYR A 131 -11.29 -23.36 11.68
C TYR A 131 -11.76 -22.06 11.06
N TRP A 132 -11.43 -20.94 11.69
CA TRP A 132 -11.74 -19.60 11.20
C TRP A 132 -10.45 -18.81 11.10
N PHE A 133 -10.35 -18.06 10.00
CA PHE A 133 -9.22 -17.18 9.74
C PHE A 133 -9.76 -15.81 9.30
N PHE A 134 -9.20 -14.75 9.84
CA PHE A 134 -9.62 -13.39 9.54
C PHE A 134 -9.33 -13.04 8.07
N ALA A 135 -10.36 -13.10 7.22
CA ALA A 135 -10.25 -12.76 5.80
C ALA A 135 -10.40 -11.26 5.51
N GLY A 136 -10.84 -10.48 6.50
CA GLY A 136 -11.03 -9.04 6.43
C GLY A 136 -12.11 -8.56 7.41
N GLY A 137 -12.18 -7.24 7.62
CA GLY A 137 -13.15 -6.64 8.55
C GLY A 137 -14.52 -6.39 7.94
N ASP A 138 -15.43 -5.84 8.74
CA ASP A 138 -16.76 -5.42 8.30
C ASP A 138 -16.72 -4.27 7.26
N ASP A 139 -17.87 -3.97 6.64
CA ASP A 139 -17.98 -2.90 5.65
C ASP A 139 -17.48 -1.54 6.16
N LYS A 140 -17.69 -1.26 7.45
CA LYS A 140 -17.23 -0.03 8.10
C LYS A 140 -15.71 0.00 8.18
N TYR A 141 -15.08 -1.08 8.61
CA TYR A 141 -13.63 -1.25 8.64
C TYR A 141 -13.04 -1.07 7.23
N MET A 142 -13.61 -1.75 6.22
CA MET A 142 -13.09 -1.69 4.85
C MET A 142 -13.19 -0.28 4.26
N LYS A 143 -14.31 0.42 4.49
CA LYS A 143 -14.46 1.83 4.07
C LYS A 143 -13.50 2.75 4.80
N ASN A 144 -13.32 2.58 6.11
CA ASN A 144 -12.37 3.39 6.87
C ASN A 144 -10.93 3.18 6.42
N PHE A 145 -10.56 1.93 6.10
CA PHE A 145 -9.24 1.63 5.55
C PHE A 145 -9.06 2.27 4.16
N LEU A 146 -10.06 2.17 3.28
CA LEU A 146 -10.01 2.82 1.96
C LEU A 146 -9.81 4.34 2.11
N ASN A 147 -10.63 5.01 2.92
CA ASN A 147 -10.56 6.45 3.14
C ASN A 147 -9.18 6.88 3.71
N LEU A 148 -8.63 6.10 4.62
CA LEU A 148 -7.30 6.34 5.19
C LEU A 148 -6.19 6.20 4.14
N ALA A 149 -6.26 5.17 3.29
CA ALA A 149 -5.31 4.96 2.21
C ALA A 149 -5.40 6.07 1.15
N GLU A 150 -6.62 6.52 0.81
CA GLU A 150 -6.85 7.64 -0.10
C GLU A 150 -6.28 8.95 0.45
N PHE A 151 -6.50 9.20 1.74
CA PHE A 151 -5.92 10.36 2.43
C PHE A 151 -4.40 10.36 2.36
N ALA A 152 -3.75 9.25 2.73
CA ALA A 152 -2.30 9.12 2.67
C ALA A 152 -1.78 9.28 1.22
N ASN A 153 -2.47 8.69 0.24
CA ASN A 153 -2.09 8.79 -1.18
C ASN A 153 -2.17 10.22 -1.70
N LYS A 154 -3.22 10.96 -1.31
CA LYS A 154 -3.37 12.38 -1.65
C LYS A 154 -2.26 13.22 -1.03
N TYR A 155 -1.92 12.98 0.24
CA TYR A 155 -0.81 13.65 0.91
C TYR A 155 0.52 13.42 0.18
N VAL A 156 0.86 12.15 -0.09
CA VAL A 156 2.11 11.80 -0.80
C VAL A 156 2.14 12.36 -2.21
N GLY A 157 1.00 12.36 -2.92
CA GLY A 157 0.88 12.97 -4.23
C GLY A 157 1.19 14.47 -4.22
N ALA A 158 0.75 15.20 -3.19
CA ALA A 158 1.09 16.61 -3.03
C ALA A 158 2.59 16.82 -2.77
N GLU A 159 3.19 15.99 -1.91
CA GLU A 159 4.63 16.04 -1.62
C GLU A 159 5.48 15.72 -2.85
N ILE A 160 5.08 14.75 -3.67
CA ILE A 160 5.73 14.45 -4.95
C ILE A 160 5.71 15.66 -5.87
N GLN A 161 4.59 16.39 -5.94
CA GLN A 161 4.53 17.63 -6.73
C GLN A 161 5.46 18.71 -6.14
N ASN A 162 5.48 18.89 -4.82
CA ASN A 162 6.32 19.88 -4.15
C ASN A 162 7.81 19.61 -4.39
N VAL A 163 8.27 18.41 -4.03
CA VAL A 163 9.68 17.99 -4.18
C VAL A 163 10.06 17.90 -5.65
N GLY A 164 9.19 17.36 -6.50
CA GLY A 164 9.43 17.26 -7.95
C GLY A 164 9.52 18.62 -8.63
N ASN A 165 8.72 19.60 -8.21
CA ASN A 165 8.83 20.98 -8.69
C ASN A 165 10.14 21.62 -8.24
N ALA A 166 10.54 21.45 -6.97
CA ALA A 166 11.81 21.96 -6.47
C ALA A 166 13.00 21.37 -7.27
N LEU A 167 13.02 20.05 -7.45
CA LEU A 167 14.04 19.37 -8.25
C LEU A 167 14.08 19.89 -9.69
N ALA A 168 12.92 20.01 -10.35
CA ALA A 168 12.84 20.50 -11.72
C ALA A 168 13.36 21.94 -11.87
N LYS A 169 13.19 22.79 -10.86
CA LYS A 169 13.73 24.16 -10.87
C LYS A 169 15.25 24.18 -10.75
N GLU A 170 15.82 23.30 -9.94
CA GLU A 170 17.27 23.24 -9.69
C GLU A 170 18.04 22.64 -10.88
N ILE A 171 17.51 21.58 -11.50
CA ILE A 171 18.24 20.87 -12.57
C ILE A 171 17.81 21.26 -13.99
N MET A 172 16.70 21.99 -14.13
CA MET A 172 16.21 22.48 -15.43
C MET A 172 16.10 24.02 -15.42
N LYS A 173 15.04 24.59 -15.99
CA LYS A 173 14.78 26.04 -15.97
C LYS A 173 13.93 26.41 -14.75
N PRO A 174 14.11 27.60 -14.14
CA PRO A 174 13.39 28.03 -12.91
C PRO A 174 11.85 27.98 -12.94
N GLN A 175 11.26 27.99 -14.14
CA GLN A 175 9.81 27.93 -14.38
C GLN A 175 9.29 26.52 -14.75
N THR A 176 10.15 25.50 -14.66
CA THR A 176 9.79 24.12 -15.00
C THR A 176 9.07 23.46 -13.83
N THR A 177 7.94 22.82 -14.12
CA THR A 177 7.21 21.99 -13.14
C THR A 177 7.54 20.52 -13.34
N TRP A 178 7.32 19.71 -12.29
CA TRP A 178 7.46 18.26 -12.32
C TRP A 178 6.72 17.62 -13.50
N LYS A 179 5.45 18.00 -13.71
CA LYS A 179 4.64 17.51 -14.83
C LYS A 179 5.24 17.89 -16.19
N ARG A 180 5.74 19.12 -16.35
CA ARG A 180 6.39 19.56 -17.60
C ARG A 180 7.70 18.82 -17.84
N ALA A 181 8.49 18.60 -16.78
CA ALA A 181 9.74 17.83 -16.85
C ALA A 181 9.49 16.39 -17.32
N GLN A 182 8.52 15.69 -16.71
CA GLN A 182 8.14 14.33 -17.13
C GLN A 182 7.65 14.28 -18.59
N ASN A 183 6.75 15.19 -18.98
CA ASN A 183 6.26 15.25 -20.36
C ASN A 183 7.39 15.48 -21.37
N ALA A 184 8.38 16.31 -21.01
CA ALA A 184 9.56 16.53 -21.85
C ALA A 184 10.42 15.27 -21.96
N PHE A 185 10.62 14.53 -20.87
CA PHE A 185 11.34 13.27 -20.86
C PHE A 185 10.70 12.27 -21.84
N TYR A 186 9.41 11.95 -21.69
CA TYR A 186 8.72 10.99 -22.56
C TYR A 186 8.54 11.46 -24.01
N ARG A 187 8.68 12.76 -24.28
CA ARG A 187 8.65 13.32 -25.63
C ARG A 187 9.97 13.14 -26.38
N TYR A 188 11.10 13.20 -25.68
CA TYR A 188 12.43 13.29 -26.30
C TYR A 188 13.33 12.08 -26.03
N VAL A 189 13.01 11.22 -25.06
CA VAL A 189 13.75 9.99 -24.74
C VAL A 189 13.03 8.79 -25.38
N SER A 190 13.77 7.91 -26.06
CA SER A 190 13.19 6.71 -26.67
C SER A 190 12.85 5.66 -25.62
N ARG A 191 11.92 4.74 -25.95
CA ARG A 191 11.58 3.62 -25.05
C ARG A 191 12.77 2.68 -24.79
N GLU A 192 13.66 2.53 -25.77
CA GLU A 192 14.88 1.72 -25.64
C GLU A 192 15.84 2.27 -24.59
N GLU A 193 15.97 3.59 -24.46
CA GLU A 193 16.78 4.21 -23.41
C GLU A 193 16.17 4.05 -22.00
N VAL A 194 14.86 3.79 -21.91
CA VAL A 194 14.12 3.64 -20.65
C VAL A 194 14.02 2.18 -20.20
N TYR A 195 13.81 1.25 -21.14
CA TYR A 195 13.54 -0.17 -20.87
C TYR A 195 14.52 -1.15 -21.51
N GLY A 196 15.45 -0.67 -22.34
CA GLY A 196 16.48 -1.49 -22.96
C GLY A 196 17.61 -1.82 -21.98
N PRO A 197 18.45 -2.81 -22.30
CA PRO A 197 19.63 -3.12 -21.49
C PRO A 197 20.56 -1.90 -21.50
N THR A 198 20.61 -1.16 -20.39
CA THR A 198 21.61 -0.10 -20.16
C THR A 198 22.95 -0.77 -19.88
N ARG A 199 23.61 -1.18 -20.95
CA ARG A 199 25.01 -1.60 -20.93
C ARG A 199 25.85 -0.33 -20.71
N ASN A 200 26.17 -0.02 -19.46
CA ASN A 200 27.33 0.82 -19.16
C ASN A 200 28.51 -0.12 -18.97
N GLU A 201 29.19 -0.45 -20.07
CA GLU A 201 30.59 -0.89 -20.00
C GLU A 201 31.40 0.36 -19.68
N GLY A 202 32.10 0.32 -18.55
CA GLY A 202 33.13 1.31 -18.21
C GLY A 202 34.35 1.16 -19.09
#